data_AF-A0A348Z0U6-F1
#
_entry.id   AF-A0A348Z0U6-F1
#
_cell.length_a   1.000
_cell.length_b   1.000
_cell.length_c   1.000
_cell.angle_alpha   90.00
_cell.angle_beta   90.00
_cell.angle_gamma   90.00
#
_symmetry.space_group_name_H-M   'P 1'
#
loop_
_entity.id
_entity.type
_entity.pdbx_description
1 polymer ?
#
loop_
_entity_poly.entity_id
_entity_poly.type
_entity_poly.pdbx_seq_one_letter_code
_entity_poly.pdbx_strand_id
1 'polypeptide(L)'
;MKTVENMIKAYWDKAPGAEEDLYNYFTPKVKQISYGIFNRNKDLSYDIDDYFQAGYLAIFEACNMYQEKGLPENIEASIYLVIKYRILNRRSRIKNKKGVILESFDKTNENSYDLVELLADKNSMEPYELIEKCIDNSTLRKELNHILKTKFDKLTSEIIKMKYGWYYDPKSDDYIGEELSLESDKVAAIHTEALCKFRKLKWTKEVGDIYLYGYKIMSIKNKIENNLEKDKDISDFKLYTDILDEKVKGLEKYDLKSIWGL
;
A
#
# COMPACT_ATOMS: atom_id res chain seq x y z
N MET A 1 37.41 -27.43 -33.16
CA MET A 1 36.81 -26.28 -32.44
C MET A 1 35.46 -26.00 -33.10
N LYS A 2 34.33 -26.10 -32.37
CA LYS A 2 33.01 -25.78 -32.95
C LYS A 2 32.99 -24.30 -33.34
N THR A 3 32.52 -23.95 -34.54
CA THR A 3 32.35 -22.55 -34.94
C THR A 3 31.15 -21.96 -34.21
N VAL A 4 31.14 -20.64 -34.00
CA VAL A 4 30.01 -19.92 -33.38
C VAL A 4 28.70 -20.22 -34.12
N GLU A 5 28.75 -20.22 -35.45
CA GLU A 5 27.57 -20.52 -36.28
C GLU A 5 27.01 -21.92 -36.01
N ASN A 6 27.88 -22.91 -35.83
CA ASN A 6 27.46 -24.28 -35.53
C ASN A 6 26.91 -24.41 -34.11
N MET A 7 27.43 -23.65 -33.14
CA MET A 7 26.89 -23.61 -31.78
C MET A 7 25.50 -22.98 -31.77
N ILE A 8 25.29 -21.89 -32.52
CA ILE A 8 23.98 -21.23 -32.54
C ILE A 8 22.94 -22.08 -33.29
N LYS A 9 23.32 -22.73 -34.40
CA LYS A 9 22.45 -23.70 -35.07
C LYS A 9 22.05 -24.84 -34.15
N ALA A 10 23.00 -25.42 -33.41
CA ALA A 10 22.71 -26.46 -32.44
C ALA A 10 21.76 -25.97 -31.33
N TYR A 11 21.86 -24.71 -30.92
CA TYR A 11 20.96 -24.09 -29.95
C TYR A 11 19.53 -23.96 -30.50
N TRP A 12 19.36 -23.57 -31.77
CA TRP A 12 18.04 -23.52 -32.41
C TRP A 12 17.41 -24.89 -32.61
N ASP A 13 18.22 -25.87 -32.99
CA ASP A 13 17.80 -27.26 -33.14
C ASP A 13 17.51 -27.92 -31.78
N LYS A 14 17.67 -27.17 -30.68
CA LYS A 14 17.52 -27.63 -29.29
C LYS A 14 18.34 -28.89 -29.01
N ALA A 15 19.53 -28.95 -29.62
CA ALA A 15 20.44 -30.05 -29.41
C ALA A 15 20.86 -30.10 -27.94
N PRO A 16 20.93 -31.30 -27.32
CA PRO A 16 21.37 -31.42 -25.94
C PRO A 16 22.75 -30.76 -25.72
N GLY A 17 22.84 -29.89 -24.71
CA GLY A 17 24.09 -29.20 -24.34
C GLY A 17 24.42 -27.95 -25.17
N ALA A 18 23.59 -27.55 -26.13
CA ALA A 18 23.87 -26.38 -26.97
C ALA A 18 23.85 -25.04 -26.20
N GLU A 19 22.98 -24.92 -25.19
CA GLU A 19 22.96 -23.76 -24.28
C GLU A 19 24.26 -23.65 -23.48
N GLU A 20 24.75 -24.78 -22.97
CA GLU A 20 25.98 -24.86 -22.20
C GLU A 20 27.21 -24.55 -23.07
N ASP A 21 27.22 -25.02 -24.31
CA ASP A 21 28.26 -24.68 -25.30
C ASP A 21 28.33 -23.16 -25.56
N LEU A 22 27.17 -22.51 -25.77
CA LEU A 22 27.10 -21.05 -25.96
C LEU A 22 27.53 -20.30 -24.69
N TYR A 23 27.04 -20.74 -23.53
CA TYR A 23 27.39 -20.18 -22.24
C TYR A 23 28.92 -20.21 -22.02
N ASN A 24 29.53 -21.38 -22.18
CA ASN A 24 30.96 -21.57 -21.96
C ASN A 24 31.81 -20.78 -22.98
N TYR A 25 31.40 -20.77 -24.25
CA TYR A 25 32.12 -20.05 -25.30
C TYR A 25 32.14 -18.54 -25.06
N PHE A 26 31.01 -17.95 -24.68
CA PHE A 26 30.90 -16.49 -24.51
C PHE A 26 31.19 -16.00 -23.09
N THR A 27 31.31 -16.89 -22.09
CA THR A 27 31.63 -16.56 -20.70
C THR A 27 32.83 -15.59 -20.56
N PRO A 28 33.99 -15.81 -21.22
CA PRO A 28 35.12 -14.90 -21.10
C PRO A 28 34.76 -13.47 -21.53
N LYS A 29 33.96 -13.34 -22.59
CA LYS A 29 33.57 -12.04 -23.15
C LYS A 29 32.52 -11.33 -22.28
N VAL A 30 31.54 -12.08 -21.78
CA VAL A 30 30.55 -11.56 -20.81
C VAL A 30 31.27 -11.01 -19.59
N LYS A 31 32.21 -11.78 -19.02
CA LYS A 31 32.99 -11.34 -17.87
C LYS A 31 33.77 -10.07 -18.19
N GLN A 32 34.49 -10.04 -19.31
CA GLN A 32 35.28 -8.87 -19.73
C GLN A 32 34.41 -7.59 -19.82
N ILE A 33 33.26 -7.66 -20.51
CA ILE A 33 32.38 -6.50 -20.70
C ILE A 33 31.73 -6.11 -19.38
N SER A 34 31.24 -7.09 -18.62
CA SER A 34 30.56 -6.86 -17.33
C SER A 34 31.48 -6.20 -16.32
N TYR A 35 32.72 -6.69 -16.16
CA TYR A 35 33.72 -6.03 -15.31
C TYR A 35 34.05 -4.62 -15.79
N GLY A 36 34.15 -4.42 -17.10
CA GLY A 36 34.39 -3.09 -17.69
C GLY A 36 33.29 -2.09 -17.35
N ILE A 37 32.03 -2.52 -17.34
CA ILE A 37 30.89 -1.67 -16.99
C ILE A 37 30.77 -1.52 -15.46
N PHE A 38 30.86 -2.61 -14.71
CA PHE A 38 30.79 -2.61 -13.24
C PHE A 38 31.83 -1.68 -12.62
N ASN A 39 33.09 -1.75 -13.07
CA ASN A 39 34.15 -0.89 -12.55
C ASN A 39 33.92 0.61 -12.79
N ARG A 40 33.16 0.97 -13.84
CA ARG A 40 32.78 2.36 -14.13
C ARG A 40 31.52 2.80 -13.38
N ASN A 41 30.80 1.87 -12.75
CA ASN A 41 29.52 2.08 -12.09
C ASN A 41 29.46 1.42 -10.70
N LYS A 42 30.60 1.39 -9.98
CA LYS A 42 30.69 0.82 -8.62
C LYS A 42 29.78 1.51 -7.61
N ASP A 43 29.26 2.69 -7.95
CA ASP A 43 28.27 3.43 -7.15
C ASP A 43 26.85 2.84 -7.24
N LEU A 44 26.64 1.78 -8.00
CA LEU A 44 25.36 1.10 -8.13
C LEU A 44 25.26 -0.06 -7.13
N SER A 45 24.07 -0.24 -6.54
CA SER A 45 23.74 -1.34 -5.60
C SER A 45 23.60 -2.71 -6.27
N TYR A 46 24.06 -2.88 -7.50
CA TYR A 46 24.00 -4.16 -8.23
C TYR A 46 25.33 -4.89 -8.04
N ASP A 47 25.24 -6.17 -7.77
CA ASP A 47 26.42 -7.01 -7.63
C ASP A 47 26.99 -7.37 -9.00
N ILE A 48 28.26 -7.76 -9.07
CA ILE A 48 28.90 -8.13 -10.34
C ILE A 48 28.15 -9.27 -11.07
N ASP A 49 27.53 -10.16 -10.30
CA ASP A 49 26.74 -11.27 -10.83
C ASP A 49 25.48 -10.81 -11.59
N ASP A 50 24.88 -9.67 -11.21
CA ASP A 50 23.77 -9.07 -11.95
C ASP A 50 24.19 -8.67 -13.36
N TYR A 51 25.42 -8.16 -13.51
CA TYR A 51 25.99 -7.81 -14.82
C TYR A 51 26.28 -9.05 -15.65
N PHE A 52 26.78 -10.13 -15.03
CA PHE A 52 26.97 -11.40 -15.72
C PHE A 52 25.65 -11.97 -16.22
N GLN A 53 24.63 -12.04 -15.37
CA GLN A 53 23.29 -12.52 -15.76
C GLN A 53 22.70 -11.71 -16.90
N ALA A 54 22.79 -10.37 -16.83
CA ALA A 54 22.33 -9.51 -17.92
C ALA A 54 23.11 -9.75 -19.23
N GLY A 55 24.42 -10.01 -19.15
CA GLY A 55 25.25 -10.34 -20.30
C GLY A 55 24.91 -11.69 -20.93
N TYR A 56 24.62 -12.72 -20.13
CA TYR A 56 24.17 -14.02 -20.65
C TYR A 56 22.80 -13.95 -21.30
N LEU A 57 21.86 -13.20 -20.71
CA LEU A 57 20.56 -12.95 -21.34
C LEU A 57 20.70 -12.28 -22.71
N ALA A 58 21.64 -11.35 -22.85
CA ALA A 58 21.92 -10.70 -24.12
C ALA A 58 22.40 -11.66 -25.21
N ILE A 59 23.16 -12.69 -24.84
CA ILE A 59 23.63 -13.72 -25.78
C ILE A 59 22.45 -14.55 -26.27
N PHE A 60 21.60 -15.03 -25.35
CA PHE A 60 20.43 -15.82 -25.74
C PHE A 60 19.43 -15.00 -26.56
N GLU A 61 19.20 -13.73 -26.20
CA GLU A 61 18.39 -12.80 -27.01
C GLU A 61 19.00 -12.59 -28.40
N ALA A 62 20.31 -12.35 -28.50
CA ALA A 62 20.98 -12.20 -29.79
C ALA A 62 20.91 -13.49 -30.64
N CYS A 63 21.02 -14.66 -30.02
CA CYS A 63 20.88 -15.95 -30.70
C CYS A 63 19.44 -16.19 -31.19
N ASN A 64 18.42 -15.75 -30.44
CA ASN A 64 17.03 -15.84 -30.88
C ASN A 64 16.73 -14.86 -32.02
N MET A 65 17.23 -13.62 -31.95
CA MET A 65 17.08 -12.62 -33.03
C MET A 65 17.83 -13.02 -34.31
N TYR A 66 18.90 -13.81 -34.20
CA TYR A 66 19.68 -14.33 -35.33
C TYR A 66 18.82 -15.23 -36.25
N GLN A 67 17.77 -15.90 -35.73
CA GLN A 67 16.91 -16.79 -36.52
C GLN A 67 16.16 -16.02 -37.62
N GLU A 68 15.94 -14.72 -37.40
CA GLU A 68 15.17 -13.85 -38.28
C GLU A 68 16.03 -13.03 -39.26
N LYS A 69 17.30 -12.73 -38.93
CA LYS A 69 18.06 -11.66 -39.62
C LYS A 69 19.51 -11.97 -40.02
N GLY A 70 20.07 -13.14 -39.72
CA GLY A 70 21.49 -13.44 -40.00
C GLY A 70 22.45 -12.86 -38.95
N LEU A 71 23.73 -13.29 -38.96
CA LEU A 71 24.62 -13.22 -37.78
C LEU A 71 24.75 -11.76 -37.32
N PRO A 72 24.64 -11.45 -36.02
CA PRO A 72 25.01 -10.14 -35.55
C PRO A 72 26.49 -9.93 -35.89
N GLU A 73 26.80 -8.90 -36.66
CA GLU A 73 28.19 -8.51 -36.93
C GLU A 73 28.96 -8.25 -35.63
N ASN A 74 28.26 -8.05 -34.49
CA ASN A 74 28.89 -7.82 -33.20
C ASN A 74 28.01 -8.23 -31.99
N ILE A 75 28.12 -9.50 -31.55
CA ILE A 75 27.51 -10.00 -30.31
C ILE A 75 27.98 -9.20 -29.07
N GLU A 76 29.20 -8.67 -29.10
CA GLU A 76 29.76 -7.86 -28.01
C GLU A 76 28.97 -6.55 -27.81
N ALA A 77 28.54 -5.93 -28.91
CA ALA A 77 27.69 -4.75 -28.88
C ALA A 77 26.32 -5.06 -28.25
N SER A 78 25.73 -6.22 -28.56
CA SER A 78 24.47 -6.67 -27.96
C SER A 78 24.61 -6.86 -26.44
N ILE A 79 25.68 -7.54 -25.99
CA ILE A 79 25.98 -7.72 -24.56
C ILE A 79 26.07 -6.36 -23.86
N TYR A 80 26.84 -5.43 -24.43
CA TYR A 80 26.99 -4.08 -23.87
C TYR A 80 25.66 -3.32 -23.78
N LEU A 81 24.85 -3.33 -24.85
CA LEU A 81 23.58 -2.60 -24.91
C LEU A 81 22.55 -3.15 -23.93
N VAL A 82 22.44 -4.48 -23.80
CA VAL A 82 21.50 -5.11 -22.86
C VAL A 82 21.89 -4.83 -21.41
N ILE A 83 23.17 -4.94 -21.06
CA ILE A 83 23.65 -4.57 -19.73
C ILE A 83 23.33 -3.08 -19.45
N LYS A 84 23.63 -2.19 -20.41
CA LYS A 84 23.33 -0.76 -20.28
C LYS A 84 21.83 -0.49 -20.13
N TYR A 85 20.97 -1.16 -20.89
CA TYR A 85 19.53 -0.95 -20.81
C TYR A 85 18.92 -1.53 -19.53
N ARG A 86 19.28 -2.76 -19.15
CA ARG A 86 18.67 -3.45 -18.01
C ARG A 86 19.17 -2.91 -16.67
N ILE A 87 20.46 -2.61 -16.56
CA ILE A 87 21.08 -2.18 -15.30
C ILE A 87 21.17 -0.64 -15.24
N LEU A 88 21.74 -0.01 -16.27
CA LEU A 88 22.03 1.43 -16.21
C LEU A 88 20.79 2.30 -16.48
N ASN A 89 19.83 1.92 -17.32
CA ASN A 89 18.60 2.72 -17.50
C ASN A 89 17.61 2.61 -16.32
N ARG A 90 17.75 1.62 -15.42
CA ARG A 90 16.98 1.60 -14.16
C ARG A 90 17.45 2.69 -13.19
N ARG A 91 18.69 3.18 -13.33
CA ARG A 91 19.26 4.33 -12.57
C ARG A 91 18.44 5.61 -12.73
N SER A 92 17.90 5.89 -13.93
CA SER A 92 17.11 7.11 -14.17
C SER A 92 15.79 7.11 -13.40
N ARG A 93 15.23 5.93 -13.09
CA ARG A 93 14.02 5.80 -12.28
C ARG A 93 14.29 5.98 -10.78
N ILE A 94 15.46 5.57 -10.29
CA ILE A 94 15.82 5.62 -8.87
C ILE A 94 16.45 6.98 -8.51
N LYS A 95 17.37 7.54 -9.32
CA LYS A 95 18.02 8.84 -9.05
C LYS A 95 17.08 10.04 -9.20
N ASN A 96 15.91 9.88 -9.82
CA ASN A 96 14.92 10.95 -9.94
C ASN A 96 14.11 11.20 -8.64
N LYS A 97 14.31 10.42 -7.57
CA LYS A 97 13.92 10.81 -6.22
C LYS A 97 15.10 11.48 -5.51
N LYS A 98 15.38 12.74 -5.84
CA LYS A 98 16.30 13.59 -5.05
C LYS A 98 15.80 13.60 -3.60
N GLY A 99 16.59 13.07 -2.67
CA GLY A 99 16.40 13.30 -1.22
C GLY A 99 16.29 12.06 -0.32
N VAL A 100 16.25 10.83 -0.85
CA VAL A 100 16.15 9.63 0.01
C VAL A 100 17.52 8.96 0.14
N ILE A 101 18.19 9.20 1.27
CA ILE A 101 19.30 8.36 1.73
C ILE A 101 18.64 7.14 2.38
N LEU A 102 18.72 5.98 1.73
CA LEU A 102 18.30 4.71 2.32
C LEU A 102 19.46 4.20 3.17
N GLU A 103 19.29 4.18 4.48
CA GLU A 103 20.22 3.50 5.38
C GLU A 103 19.78 2.06 5.61
N SER A 104 20.73 1.14 5.70
CA SER A 104 20.42 -0.24 6.09
C SER A 104 20.02 -0.29 7.56
N PHE A 105 19.03 -1.11 7.88
CA PHE A 105 18.64 -1.40 9.26
C PHE A 105 19.74 -2.12 10.04
N ASP A 106 20.67 -2.79 9.36
CA ASP A 106 21.77 -3.56 10.00
C ASP A 106 22.89 -2.65 10.55
N LYS A 107 22.78 -1.32 10.46
CA LYS A 107 23.74 -0.42 11.08
C LYS A 107 23.50 -0.42 12.59
N THR A 108 24.29 -1.21 13.31
CA THR A 108 24.36 -1.13 14.77
C THR A 108 24.97 0.20 15.20
N ASN A 109 24.27 0.94 16.06
CA ASN A 109 24.84 2.09 16.74
C ASN A 109 25.89 1.63 17.77
N GLU A 110 26.81 2.51 18.18
CA GLU A 110 27.87 2.22 19.18
C GLU A 110 27.34 1.63 20.51
N ASN A 111 26.02 1.72 20.75
CA ASN A 111 25.33 1.23 21.93
C ASN A 111 24.64 -0.14 21.76
N SER A 112 24.95 -0.92 20.71
CA SER A 112 24.49 -2.31 20.50
C SER A 112 22.98 -2.54 20.34
N TYR A 113 22.16 -1.49 20.23
CA TYR A 113 20.74 -1.63 19.91
C TYR A 113 20.53 -1.71 18.40
N ASP A 114 19.67 -2.63 17.98
CA ASP A 114 19.25 -2.78 16.60
C ASP A 114 18.36 -1.58 16.20
N LEU A 115 18.58 -0.97 15.03
CA LEU A 115 17.74 0.15 14.57
C LEU A 115 16.27 -0.28 14.45
N VAL A 116 16.03 -1.57 14.21
CA VAL A 116 14.70 -2.19 14.22
C VAL A 116 14.03 -2.09 15.59
N GLU A 117 14.78 -2.23 16.69
CA GLU A 117 14.24 -2.13 18.05
C GLU A 117 13.89 -0.69 18.45
N LEU A 118 14.57 0.31 17.88
CA LEU A 118 14.29 1.72 18.11
C LEU A 118 13.12 2.25 17.25
N LEU A 119 12.77 1.54 16.18
CA LEU A 119 11.66 1.90 15.32
C LEU A 119 10.37 1.31 15.89
N ALA A 120 9.69 2.10 16.72
CA ALA A 120 8.34 1.77 17.14
C ALA A 120 7.44 1.58 15.91
N ASP A 121 6.80 0.42 15.81
CA ASP A 121 5.81 0.16 14.77
C ASP A 121 4.60 1.06 15.01
N LYS A 122 4.49 2.14 14.22
CA LYS A 122 3.35 3.07 14.21
C LYS A 122 2.01 2.37 14.04
N ASN A 123 1.98 1.18 13.43
CA ASN A 123 0.77 0.38 13.26
C ASN A 123 0.53 -0.59 14.43
N SER A 124 1.55 -0.92 15.24
CA SER A 124 1.39 -1.74 16.46
C SER A 124 1.15 -0.94 17.74
N MET A 125 1.42 0.36 17.74
CA MET A 125 1.08 1.27 18.85
C MET A 125 -0.43 1.58 18.95
N GLU A 126 -1.22 1.19 17.95
CA GLU A 126 -2.66 1.46 17.92
C GLU A 126 -3.48 0.89 19.10
N PRO A 127 -3.13 -0.18 19.84
CA PRO A 127 -4.00 -0.61 20.95
C PRO A 127 -3.85 0.23 22.22
N TYR A 128 -2.70 0.87 22.45
CA TYR A 128 -2.36 1.44 23.77
C TYR A 128 -2.42 2.96 23.81
N GLU A 129 -2.12 3.67 22.71
CA GLU A 129 -2.34 5.13 22.61
C GLU A 129 -3.80 5.48 22.27
N LEU A 130 -4.61 4.50 21.85
CA LEU A 130 -6.01 4.68 21.45
C LEU A 130 -7.01 4.12 22.45
N ILE A 131 -6.65 3.89 23.72
CA ILE A 131 -7.61 3.36 24.70
C ILE A 131 -8.88 4.24 24.74
N GLU A 132 -8.76 5.56 24.67
CA GLU A 132 -9.89 6.50 24.56
C GLU A 132 -10.66 6.34 23.22
N LYS A 133 -9.98 6.24 22.05
CA LYS A 133 -10.69 5.98 20.77
C LYS A 133 -11.34 4.59 20.70
N CYS A 134 -10.80 3.60 21.40
CA CYS A 134 -11.33 2.25 21.52
C CYS A 134 -12.54 2.21 22.48
N ILE A 135 -12.50 2.97 23.57
CA ILE A 135 -13.61 3.15 24.50
C ILE A 135 -14.76 3.89 23.81
N ASP A 136 -14.48 5.01 23.12
CA ASP A 136 -15.47 5.80 22.37
C ASP A 136 -16.14 4.99 21.26
N ASN A 137 -15.38 4.21 20.50
CA ASN A 137 -15.93 3.30 19.50
C ASN A 137 -16.77 2.19 20.14
N SER A 138 -16.41 1.70 21.32
CA SER A 138 -17.18 0.65 22.00
C SER A 138 -18.53 1.16 22.51
N THR A 139 -18.57 2.37 23.08
CA THR A 139 -19.80 3.01 23.56
C THR A 139 -20.70 3.39 22.39
N LEU A 140 -20.17 4.10 21.39
CA LEU A 140 -20.90 4.45 20.17
C LEU A 140 -21.48 3.19 19.51
N ARG A 141 -20.70 2.11 19.44
CA ARG A 141 -21.15 0.85 18.84
C ARG A 141 -22.21 0.15 19.67
N LYS A 142 -22.20 0.26 21.01
CA LYS A 142 -23.29 -0.23 21.87
C LYS A 142 -24.57 0.58 21.64
N GLU A 143 -24.48 1.90 21.59
CA GLU A 143 -25.63 2.79 21.36
C GLU A 143 -26.23 2.56 19.97
N LEU A 144 -25.40 2.51 18.93
CA LEU A 144 -25.85 2.23 17.57
C LEU A 144 -26.50 0.85 17.46
N ASN A 145 -25.94 -0.18 18.11
CA ASN A 145 -26.58 -1.50 18.18
C ASN A 145 -27.93 -1.46 18.89
N HIS A 146 -28.06 -0.67 19.96
CA HIS A 146 -29.33 -0.49 20.66
C HIS A 146 -30.36 0.21 19.77
N ILE A 147 -29.96 1.26 19.03
CA ILE A 147 -30.83 1.97 18.09
C ILE A 147 -31.27 1.06 16.95
N LEU A 148 -30.34 0.32 16.36
CA LEU A 148 -30.65 -0.66 15.31
C LEU A 148 -31.68 -1.68 15.80
N LYS A 149 -31.47 -2.27 16.98
CA LYS A 149 -32.41 -3.24 17.58
C LYS A 149 -33.79 -2.65 17.93
N THR A 150 -33.87 -1.38 18.30
CA THR A 150 -35.11 -0.78 18.83
C THR A 150 -35.91 0.01 17.80
N LYS A 151 -35.25 0.57 16.77
CA LYS A 151 -35.86 1.47 15.78
C LYS A 151 -35.94 0.88 14.38
N PHE A 152 -35.23 -0.21 14.12
CA PHE A 152 -35.18 -0.88 12.83
C PHE A 152 -35.57 -2.35 12.98
N ASP A 153 -36.12 -2.90 11.91
CA ASP A 153 -36.36 -4.34 11.80
C ASP A 153 -35.04 -5.09 11.59
N LYS A 154 -35.11 -6.41 11.76
CA LYS A 154 -33.94 -7.28 11.70
C LYS A 154 -33.24 -7.21 10.34
N LEU A 155 -34.01 -7.17 9.25
CA LEU A 155 -33.47 -7.14 7.89
C LEU A 155 -32.72 -5.84 7.63
N THR A 156 -33.35 -4.68 7.90
CA THR A 156 -32.70 -3.37 7.74
C THR A 156 -31.45 -3.25 8.61
N SER A 157 -31.51 -3.76 9.84
CA SER A 157 -30.34 -3.75 10.73
C SER A 157 -29.17 -4.55 10.16
N GLU A 158 -29.44 -5.69 9.55
CA GLU A 158 -28.41 -6.54 8.97
C GLU A 158 -27.80 -5.90 7.71
N ILE A 159 -28.63 -5.32 6.84
CA ILE A 159 -28.20 -4.57 5.67
C ILE A 159 -27.25 -3.43 6.08
N ILE A 160 -27.62 -2.62 7.09
CA ILE A 160 -26.76 -1.53 7.57
C ILE A 160 -25.42 -2.08 8.07
N LYS A 161 -25.44 -3.16 8.85
CA LYS A 161 -24.22 -3.76 9.40
C LYS A 161 -23.30 -4.29 8.31
N MET A 162 -23.84 -4.96 7.29
CA MET A 162 -23.04 -5.45 6.16
C MET A 162 -22.49 -4.29 5.31
N LYS A 163 -23.29 -3.24 5.10
CA LYS A 163 -22.91 -2.09 4.28
C LYS A 163 -21.77 -1.27 4.89
N TYR A 164 -21.75 -1.13 6.21
CA TYR A 164 -20.72 -0.37 6.93
C TYR A 164 -19.65 -1.24 7.59
N GLY A 165 -19.67 -2.54 7.33
CA GLY A 165 -18.63 -3.44 7.80
C GLY A 165 -18.59 -3.61 9.32
N TRP A 166 -19.75 -3.83 9.94
CA TRP A 166 -19.83 -4.01 11.40
C TRP A 166 -19.01 -5.21 11.86
N TYR A 167 -19.08 -6.34 11.17
CA TYR A 167 -18.37 -7.56 11.57
C TYR A 167 -17.26 -7.97 10.60
N TYR A 168 -17.27 -7.41 9.38
CA TYR A 168 -16.39 -7.75 8.25
C TYR A 168 -16.15 -6.50 7.41
N ASP A 169 -15.42 -6.62 6.30
CA ASP A 169 -15.30 -5.50 5.36
C ASP A 169 -16.66 -5.08 4.78
N PRO A 170 -16.89 -3.77 4.55
CA PRO A 170 -18.07 -3.24 3.87
C PRO A 170 -18.39 -3.98 2.57
N LYS A 171 -19.66 -4.34 2.38
CA LYS A 171 -20.12 -5.12 1.22
C LYS A 171 -20.87 -4.28 0.19
N SER A 172 -20.81 -4.70 -1.08
CA SER A 172 -21.61 -4.09 -2.16
C SER A 172 -23.09 -4.46 -2.03
N ASP A 173 -23.97 -3.68 -2.66
CA ASP A 173 -25.41 -3.97 -2.66
C ASP A 173 -25.72 -5.30 -3.34
N ASP A 174 -24.99 -5.63 -4.41
CA ASP A 174 -25.11 -6.93 -5.10
C ASP A 174 -24.80 -8.10 -4.17
N TYR A 175 -23.69 -8.01 -3.42
CA TYR A 175 -23.29 -9.07 -2.49
C TYR A 175 -24.30 -9.22 -1.35
N ILE A 176 -24.78 -8.10 -0.79
CA ILE A 176 -25.80 -8.13 0.26
C ILE A 176 -27.12 -8.71 -0.29
N GLY A 177 -27.45 -8.38 -1.54
CA GLY A 177 -28.61 -8.92 -2.24
C GLY A 177 -28.53 -10.43 -2.40
N GLU A 178 -27.39 -10.95 -2.85
CA GLU A 178 -27.13 -12.39 -2.96
C GLU A 178 -27.28 -13.09 -1.61
N GLU A 179 -26.61 -12.58 -0.56
CA GLU A 179 -26.63 -13.18 0.78
C GLU A 179 -28.03 -13.19 1.41
N LEU A 180 -28.82 -12.13 1.18
CA LEU A 180 -30.16 -11.97 1.76
C LEU A 180 -31.30 -12.39 0.83
N SER A 181 -30.98 -12.94 -0.35
CA SER A 181 -31.96 -13.28 -1.40
C SER A 181 -32.86 -12.09 -1.79
N LEU A 182 -32.24 -10.93 -1.99
CA LEU A 182 -32.86 -9.67 -2.41
C LEU A 182 -32.21 -9.16 -3.69
N GLU A 183 -32.97 -8.42 -4.49
CA GLU A 183 -32.41 -7.64 -5.59
C GLU A 183 -31.58 -6.47 -5.05
N SER A 184 -30.46 -6.17 -5.72
CA SER A 184 -29.55 -5.07 -5.36
C SER A 184 -30.25 -3.72 -5.21
N ASP A 185 -31.17 -3.40 -6.12
CA ASP A 185 -31.99 -2.18 -6.07
C ASP A 185 -32.85 -2.10 -4.80
N LYS A 186 -33.36 -3.24 -4.34
CA LYS A 186 -34.15 -3.34 -3.12
C LYS A 186 -33.28 -3.14 -1.88
N VAL A 187 -32.05 -3.66 -1.89
CA VAL A 187 -31.06 -3.39 -0.82
C VAL A 187 -30.76 -1.90 -0.74
N ALA A 188 -30.49 -1.26 -1.88
CA ALA A 188 -30.21 0.18 -1.95
C ALA A 188 -31.40 1.02 -1.47
N ALA A 189 -32.63 0.64 -1.81
CA ALA A 189 -33.85 1.30 -1.34
C ALA A 189 -34.00 1.19 0.19
N ILE A 190 -33.86 -0.01 0.75
CA ILE A 190 -33.93 -0.24 2.21
C ILE A 190 -32.84 0.54 2.93
N HIS A 191 -31.60 0.52 2.42
CA HIS A 191 -30.49 1.27 2.99
C HIS A 191 -30.76 2.78 3.00
N THR A 192 -31.26 3.32 1.88
CA THR A 192 -31.59 4.75 1.75
C THR A 192 -32.71 5.16 2.71
N GLU A 193 -33.78 4.37 2.78
CA GLU A 193 -34.89 4.61 3.71
C GLU A 193 -34.39 4.58 5.16
N ALA A 194 -33.54 3.61 5.48
CA ALA A 194 -33.01 3.46 6.81
C ALA A 194 -32.15 4.66 7.23
N LEU A 195 -31.29 5.16 6.34
CA LEU A 195 -30.52 6.39 6.59
C LEU A 195 -31.43 7.61 6.76
N CYS A 196 -32.47 7.75 5.96
CA CYS A 196 -33.47 8.80 6.10
C CYS A 196 -34.17 8.75 7.47
N LYS A 197 -34.53 7.55 7.93
CA LYS A 197 -35.12 7.33 9.25
C LYS A 197 -34.11 7.65 10.35
N PHE A 198 -32.87 7.20 10.19
CA PHE A 198 -31.78 7.41 11.14
C PHE A 198 -31.52 8.92 11.37
N ARG A 199 -31.48 9.71 10.28
CA ARG A 199 -31.33 11.18 10.34
C ARG A 199 -32.46 11.90 11.08
N LYS A 200 -33.66 11.31 11.12
CA LYS A 200 -34.83 11.89 11.80
C LYS A 200 -34.90 11.54 13.28
N LEU A 201 -34.10 10.57 13.76
CA LEU A 201 -34.11 10.15 15.16
C LEU A 201 -33.66 11.29 16.09
N LYS A 202 -34.31 11.38 17.25
CA LYS A 202 -33.95 12.33 18.30
C LYS A 202 -32.49 12.15 18.75
N TRP A 203 -32.07 10.91 18.96
CA TRP A 203 -30.68 10.58 19.30
C TRP A 203 -29.68 11.14 18.26
N THR A 204 -29.95 11.01 16.96
CA THR A 204 -29.03 11.53 15.92
C THR A 204 -28.93 13.05 15.97
N LYS A 205 -30.03 13.74 16.27
CA LYS A 205 -30.05 15.21 16.40
C LYS A 205 -29.35 15.70 17.67
N GLU A 206 -29.38 14.92 18.74
CA GLU A 206 -28.82 15.30 20.05
C GLU A 206 -27.36 14.86 20.19
N VAL A 207 -27.06 13.62 19.81
CA VAL A 207 -25.77 12.94 20.06
C VAL A 207 -24.95 12.78 18.78
N GLY A 208 -25.61 12.60 17.63
CA GLY A 208 -24.91 12.39 16.34
C GLY A 208 -24.02 13.55 15.94
N ASP A 209 -24.43 14.78 16.25
CA ASP A 209 -23.62 15.97 16.00
C ASP A 209 -22.37 16.02 16.90
N ILE A 210 -22.45 15.55 18.15
CA ILE A 210 -21.32 15.50 19.08
C ILE A 210 -20.23 14.61 18.49
N TYR A 211 -20.59 13.39 18.06
CA TYR A 211 -19.65 12.47 17.42
C TYR A 211 -19.09 13.03 16.11
N LEU A 212 -19.91 13.72 15.31
CA LEU A 212 -19.45 14.36 14.07
C LEU A 212 -18.40 15.45 14.34
N TYR A 213 -18.65 16.34 15.30
CA TYR A 213 -17.72 17.41 15.64
C TYR A 213 -16.47 16.87 16.34
N GLY A 214 -16.62 15.89 17.25
CA GLY A 214 -15.49 15.16 17.85
C GLY A 214 -14.57 14.53 16.79
N TYR A 215 -15.15 13.85 15.79
CA TYR A 215 -14.37 13.29 14.69
C TYR A 215 -13.65 14.36 13.85
N LYS A 216 -14.32 15.49 13.56
CA LYS A 216 -13.71 16.60 12.81
C LYS A 216 -12.54 17.23 13.57
N ILE A 217 -12.70 17.48 14.87
CA ILE A 217 -11.65 17.99 15.75
C ILE A 217 -10.47 17.02 15.75
N MET A 218 -10.73 15.72 15.92
CA MET A 218 -9.69 14.70 15.93
C MET A 218 -8.97 14.58 14.58
N SER A 219 -9.69 14.64 13.46
CA SER A 219 -9.08 14.63 12.13
C SER A 219 -8.18 15.84 11.90
N ILE A 220 -8.55 17.01 12.42
CA ILE A 220 -7.73 18.22 12.33
C ILE A 220 -6.52 18.11 13.26
N LYS A 221 -6.70 17.67 14.50
CA LYS A 221 -5.61 17.43 15.45
C LYS A 221 -4.55 16.50 14.87
N ASN A 222 -4.96 15.40 14.23
CA ASN A 222 -4.03 14.51 13.54
C ASN A 222 -3.28 15.20 12.39
N LYS A 223 -3.90 16.12 11.64
CA LYS A 223 -3.20 16.88 10.59
C LYS A 223 -2.17 17.84 11.18
N ILE A 224 -2.52 18.49 12.30
CA ILE A 224 -1.64 19.38 13.05
C ILE A 224 -0.40 18.61 13.52
N GLU A 225 -0.62 17.46 14.19
CA GLU A 225 0.46 16.60 14.69
C GLU A 225 1.38 16.06 13.59
N ASN A 226 0.88 15.93 12.36
CA ASN A 226 1.65 15.49 11.19
C ASN A 226 2.22 16.64 10.35
N ASN A 227 2.12 17.91 10.78
CA ASN A 227 2.55 19.10 10.03
C ASN A 227 1.91 19.21 8.62
N LEU A 228 0.68 18.72 8.47
CA LEU A 228 -0.10 18.76 7.22
C LEU A 228 -1.21 19.82 7.23
N GLU A 229 -1.19 20.69 8.24
CA GLU A 229 -2.19 21.72 8.48
C GLU A 229 -2.13 22.88 7.48
N LYS A 230 -3.28 23.50 7.26
CA LYS A 230 -3.43 24.79 6.57
C LYS A 230 -4.01 25.81 7.55
N ASP A 231 -3.84 27.11 7.31
CA ASP A 231 -4.42 28.18 8.14
C ASP A 231 -5.92 28.00 8.41
N LYS A 232 -6.64 27.43 7.43
CA LYS A 232 -8.06 27.10 7.56
C LYS A 232 -8.33 25.99 8.59
N ASP A 233 -7.46 24.98 8.69
CA ASP A 233 -7.63 23.88 9.63
C ASP A 233 -7.59 24.39 11.09
N ILE A 234 -6.74 25.39 11.40
CA ILE A 234 -6.67 26.01 12.75
C ILE A 234 -7.96 26.78 13.08
N SER A 235 -8.49 27.54 12.12
CA SER A 235 -9.77 28.24 12.28
C SER A 235 -10.93 27.25 12.45
N ASP A 236 -10.95 26.18 11.66
CA ASP A 236 -11.97 25.13 11.71
C ASP A 236 -11.89 24.35 13.04
N PHE A 237 -10.68 24.09 13.56
CA PHE A 237 -10.48 23.44 14.86
C PHE A 237 -11.14 24.23 15.98
N LYS A 238 -10.88 25.54 16.04
CA LYS A 238 -11.46 26.42 17.05
C LYS A 238 -12.98 26.47 16.94
N LEU A 239 -13.49 26.67 15.73
CA LEU A 239 -14.93 26.69 15.46
C LEU A 239 -15.62 25.39 15.91
N TYR A 240 -15.07 24.22 15.56
CA TYR A 240 -15.68 22.94 15.94
C TYR A 240 -15.59 22.68 17.44
N THR A 241 -14.51 23.11 18.10
CA THR A 241 -14.38 23.01 19.55
C THR A 241 -15.43 23.87 20.25
N ASP A 242 -15.61 25.11 19.82
CA ASP A 242 -16.60 26.03 20.39
C ASP A 242 -18.04 25.48 20.23
N ILE A 243 -18.37 24.92 19.05
CA ILE A 243 -19.68 24.30 18.80
C ILE A 243 -19.88 23.05 19.66
N LEU A 244 -18.83 22.22 19.82
CA LEU A 244 -18.89 21.02 20.64
C LEU A 244 -19.15 21.37 22.10
N ASP A 245 -18.42 22.36 22.63
CA ASP A 245 -18.57 22.83 24.01
C ASP A 245 -19.97 23.38 24.28
N GLU A 246 -20.54 24.13 23.33
CA GLU A 246 -21.92 24.63 23.44
C GLU A 246 -22.95 23.48 23.50
N LYS A 247 -22.78 22.46 22.63
CA LYS A 247 -23.68 21.30 22.60
C LYS A 247 -23.55 20.40 23.83
N VAL A 248 -22.34 20.20 24.32
CA VAL A 248 -22.07 19.42 25.54
C VAL A 248 -22.71 20.11 26.76
N LYS A 249 -22.60 21.43 26.88
CA LYS A 249 -23.29 22.20 27.94
C LYS A 249 -24.82 22.11 27.85
N GLY A 250 -25.38 22.06 26.63
CA GLY A 250 -26.81 21.83 26.42
C GLY A 250 -27.31 20.44 26.85
N LEU A 251 -26.39 19.50 27.10
CA LEU A 251 -26.67 18.10 27.40
C LEU A 251 -26.26 17.70 28.82
N GLU A 252 -26.09 18.65 29.74
CA GLU A 252 -25.83 18.41 31.18
C GLU A 252 -26.82 17.45 31.88
N LYS A 253 -27.92 17.06 31.22
CA LYS A 253 -28.87 16.02 31.67
C LYS A 253 -28.49 14.58 31.26
N TYR A 254 -27.50 14.39 30.41
CA TYR A 254 -27.00 13.09 29.96
C TYR A 254 -25.63 12.85 30.57
N ASP A 255 -25.36 11.62 31.02
CA ASP A 255 -24.08 11.25 31.63
C ASP A 255 -22.96 11.18 30.58
N LEU A 256 -22.45 12.36 30.24
CA LEU A 256 -21.40 12.56 29.24
C LEU A 256 -20.10 11.85 29.61
N LYS A 257 -19.85 11.51 30.89
CA LYS A 257 -18.69 10.69 31.28
C LYS A 257 -18.74 9.29 30.65
N SER A 258 -19.93 8.75 30.45
CA SER A 258 -20.09 7.46 29.75
C SER A 258 -19.81 7.55 28.25
N ILE A 259 -20.00 8.74 27.65
CA ILE A 259 -19.81 9.02 26.22
C ILE A 259 -18.33 9.25 25.88
N TRP A 260 -17.55 9.77 26.83
CA TRP A 260 -16.15 10.17 26.64
C TRP A 260 -15.13 9.31 27.41
N GLY A 261 -15.56 8.29 28.16
CA GLY A 261 -14.64 7.39 28.85
C GLY A 261 -13.68 8.06 29.84
N LEU A 262 -14.05 9.20 30.42
CA LEU A 262 -13.30 9.93 31.46
C LEU A 262 -13.72 9.52 32.88
#